data_AF-A0A928KMS5-F1
#
_entry.id   AF-A0A928KMS5-F1
#
_cell.length_a   1.000
_cell.length_b   1.000
_cell.length_c   1.000
_cell.angle_alpha   90.00
_cell.angle_beta   90.00
_cell.angle_gamma   90.00
#
_symmetry.space_group_name_H-M   'P 1'
#
loop_
_entity.id
_entity.type
_entity.pdbx_description
1 polymer ?
#
loop_
_entity_poly.entity_id
_entity_poly.type
_entity_poly.pdbx_seq_one_letter_code
_entity_poly.pdbx_strand_id
1 'polypeptide(L)' 'MDIVLILSPYLIIFVLIPLIIVFSIKTTKRRNRENFKQRYGYTPEAYEQIKKQKELLDLGILTQEEFEEKKKQLLNI' A
#
# COMPACT_ATOMS: atom_id res chain seq x y z
N MET A 1 2.63 41.36 18.90
CA MET A 1 3.59 40.81 17.91
C MET A 1 3.79 39.31 18.13
N ASP A 2 2.78 38.63 18.70
CA ASP A 2 2.98 37.36 19.41
C ASP A 2 2.58 36.15 18.56
N ILE A 3 1.71 36.36 17.58
CA ILE A 3 1.24 35.35 16.62
C ILE A 3 2.41 34.82 15.77
N VAL A 4 3.36 35.69 15.39
CA VAL A 4 4.52 35.33 14.57
C VAL A 4 5.48 34.39 15.32
N LEU A 5 5.66 34.61 16.62
CA LEU A 5 6.47 33.75 17.49
C LEU A 5 5.85 32.36 17.68
N ILE A 6 4.52 32.29 17.74
CA ILE A 6 3.79 31.02 17.89
C ILE A 6 3.77 30.23 16.57
N LEU A 7 3.59 30.89 15.42
CA LEU A 7 3.51 30.23 14.10
C LEU A 7 4.87 29.77 13.54
N SER A 8 5.97 30.44 13.92
CA SER A 8 7.33 30.08 13.50
C SER A 8 7.68 28.59 13.69
N PRO A 9 7.43 27.95 14.86
CA PRO A 9 7.70 26.52 15.03
C PRO A 9 6.74 25.61 14.25
N TYR A 10 5.48 26.00 14.05
CA TYR A 10 4.52 25.18 13.29
C TYR A 10 4.84 25.12 11.80
N LEU A 11 5.43 26.17 11.23
CA LEU A 11 5.86 26.18 9.83
C LEU A 11 6.95 25.12 9.56
N ILE A 12 7.89 24.94 10.50
CA ILE A 12 8.95 23.93 10.42
C ILE A 12 8.35 22.52 10.49
N ILE A 13 7.42 22.31 11.42
CA ILE A 13 6.73 21.03 11.61
C ILE A 13 5.87 20.68 10.39
N PHE A 14 5.12 21.65 9.84
CA PHE A 14 4.26 21.47 8.67
C PHE A 14 5.03 21.09 7.39
N VAL A 15 6.29 21.55 7.27
CA VAL A 15 7.15 21.24 6.11
C VAL A 15 7.93 19.93 6.31
N LEU A 16 8.40 19.63 7.53
CA LEU A 16 9.21 18.43 7.80
C LEU A 16 8.39 17.16 8.01
N ILE A 17 7.21 17.23 8.67
CA ILE A 17 6.33 16.07 8.87
C ILE A 17 6.01 15.33 7.55
N PRO A 18 5.51 15.99 6.49
CA PRO A 18 5.18 15.29 5.25
C PRO A 18 6.41 14.70 4.56
N LEU A 19 7.58 15.33 4.69
CA LEU A 19 8.84 14.81 4.13
C LEU A 19 9.28 13.51 4.83
N ILE A 20 9.14 13.45 6.15
CA ILE A 20 9.43 12.24 6.95
C ILE A 20 8.47 11.10 6.56
N ILE A 21 7.17 11.39 6.42
CA ILE A 21 6.15 10.41 6.02
C ILE A 21 6.45 9.85 4.61
N VAL A 22 6.73 10.72 3.62
CA VAL A 22 7.04 10.31 2.25
C VAL A 22 8.34 9.51 2.17
N PHE A 23 9.34 9.85 2.99
CA PHE A 23 10.60 9.10 3.07
C PHE A 23 10.39 7.68 3.61
N SER A 24 9.57 7.49 4.65
CA SER A 24 9.23 6.17 5.19
C SER A 24 8.41 5.31 4.22
N ILE A 25 7.49 5.90 3.45
CA ILE A 25 6.68 5.17 2.47
C ILE A 25 7.56 4.62 1.33
N LYS A 26 8.61 5.35 0.93
CA LYS A 26 9.46 4.97 -0.21
C LYS A 26 10.35 3.74 0.07
N THR A 27 10.56 3.35 1.33
CA THR A 27 11.52 2.29 1.71
C THR A 27 10.91 0.93 2.04
N THR A 28 9.59 0.77 2.05
CA THR A 28 8.94 -0.52 2.41
C THR A 28 8.26 -1.18 1.20
N LYS A 29 9.02 -1.37 0.13
CA LYS A 29 8.61 -2.18 -1.03
C LYS A 29 9.74 -3.11 -1.44
N ARG A 30 10.20 -3.96 -0.52
CA ARG A 30 11.08 -5.09 -0.86
C ARG A 30 10.68 -6.38 -0.13
N ARG A 31 10.36 -7.35 -0.98
CA ARG A 31 10.51 -8.80 -0.78
C ARG A 31 9.47 -9.51 0.10
N ASN A 32 8.27 -9.71 -0.45
CA ASN A 32 7.49 -10.92 -0.18
C ASN A 32 6.76 -11.41 -1.44
N ARG A 33 7.51 -11.68 -2.53
CA ARG A 33 6.97 -12.21 -3.79
C ARG A 33 7.12 -13.73 -3.93
N GLU A 34 7.73 -14.43 -2.97
CA GLU A 34 8.13 -15.84 -3.16
C GLU A 34 7.36 -16.83 -2.28
N ASN A 35 6.82 -16.43 -1.13
CA ASN A 35 6.07 -17.33 -0.24
C ASN A 35 4.60 -17.55 -0.67
N PHE A 36 4.10 -16.82 -1.67
CA PHE A 36 2.69 -16.92 -2.09
C PHE A 36 2.43 -18.06 -3.10
N LYS A 37 3.46 -18.60 -3.76
CA LYS A 37 3.30 -19.59 -4.84
C LYS A 37 3.06 -21.04 -4.35
N GLN A 38 3.29 -21.36 -3.09
CA GLN A 38 3.38 -22.76 -2.66
C GLN A 38 2.24 -23.25 -1.76
N ARG A 39 1.31 -22.38 -1.33
CA ARG A 39 0.28 -22.73 -0.34
C ARG A 39 -1.16 -22.80 -0.85
N TYR A 40 -1.44 -22.41 -2.09
CA TYR A 40 -2.80 -22.40 -2.63
C TYR A 40 -2.86 -23.22 -3.91
N GLY A 41 -3.86 -24.10 -3.99
CA GLY A 41 -4.15 -24.93 -5.16
C GLY A 41 -4.19 -24.07 -6.41
N TYR A 42 -3.16 -24.20 -7.22
CA TYR A 42 -2.88 -23.31 -8.34
C TYR A 42 -3.77 -23.71 -9.51
N THR A 43 -5.00 -23.17 -9.58
CA THR A 43 -5.75 -23.19 -10.83
C THR A 43 -5.30 -22.03 -11.72
N PRO A 44 -5.10 -22.22 -13.02
CA PRO A 44 -4.77 -21.14 -13.95
C PRO A 44 -5.77 -19.97 -13.87
N GLU A 45 -7.04 -20.24 -13.57
CA GLU A 45 -8.08 -19.21 -13.42
C GLU A 45 -7.87 -18.34 -12.17
N ALA A 46 -7.37 -18.89 -11.06
CA ALA A 46 -7.10 -18.11 -9.85
C ALA A 46 -5.92 -17.14 -10.07
N TYR A 47 -4.91 -17.57 -10.83
CA TYR A 47 -3.76 -16.72 -11.16
C TYR A 47 -4.16 -15.53 -12.04
N GLU A 48 -4.97 -15.77 -13.08
CA GLU A 48 -5.51 -14.73 -13.96
C GLU A 48 -6.29 -13.67 -13.17
N GLN A 49 -7.13 -14.10 -12.23
CA GLN A 49 -7.96 -13.20 -11.43
C GLN A 49 -7.13 -12.39 -10.43
N ILE A 50 -6.17 -13.00 -9.74
CA ILE A 50 -5.25 -12.27 -8.84
C ILE A 50 -4.40 -11.26 -9.63
N LYS A 51 -3.99 -11.60 -10.86
CA LYS A 51 -3.25 -10.68 -11.74
C LYS A 51 -4.09 -9.46 -12.13
N LYS A 52 -5.32 -9.67 -12.58
CA LYS A 52 -6.25 -8.56 -12.91
C LYS A 52 -6.54 -7.67 -11.71
N GLN A 53 -6.79 -8.25 -10.53
CA GLN A 53 -7.04 -7.48 -9.31
C GLN A 53 -5.83 -6.63 -8.90
N LYS A 54 -4.62 -7.13 -9.15
CA LYS A 54 -3.40 -6.39 -8.86
C LYS A 54 -3.18 -5.25 -9.84
N GLU A 55 -3.53 -5.43 -11.11
CA GLU A 55 -3.52 -4.34 -12.10
C GLU A 55 -4.52 -3.24 -11.71
N LEU A 56 -5.72 -3.61 -11.22
CA LEU A 56 -6.70 -2.64 -10.71
C LEU A 56 -6.21 -1.88 -9.46
N LEU A 57 -5.49 -2.57 -8.57
CA LEU A 57 -4.82 -1.94 -7.42
C LEU A 57 -3.72 -0.97 -7.86
N ASP A 58 -2.89 -1.38 -8.82
CA ASP A 58 -1.80 -0.54 -9.35
C ASP A 58 -2.35 0.68 -10.11
N LEU A 59 -3.55 0.59 -10.68
CA LEU A 59 -4.30 1.70 -11.28
C LEU A 59 -5.00 2.61 -10.26
N GLY A 60 -4.98 2.26 -8.97
CA GLY A 60 -5.68 2.98 -7.90
C GLY A 60 -7.21 2.87 -7.95
N ILE A 61 -7.73 1.93 -8.75
CA ILE A 61 -9.17 1.61 -8.84
C ILE A 61 -9.59 0.78 -7.63
N LEU A 62 -8.68 -0.08 -7.15
CA LEU A 62 -8.89 -0.92 -5.99
C LEU A 62 -7.97 -0.45 -4.86
N THR A 63 -8.45 -0.53 -3.62
CA THR A 63 -7.61 -0.33 -2.43
C THR A 63 -6.90 -1.62 -2.02
N GLN A 64 -5.85 -1.50 -1.21
CA GLN A 64 -5.08 -2.66 -0.79
C GLN A 64 -5.91 -3.61 0.10
N GLU A 65 -6.86 -3.09 0.88
CA GLU A 65 -7.84 -3.90 1.62
C GLU A 65 -8.76 -4.70 0.68
N GLU A 66 -9.36 -4.05 -0.33
CA GLU A 66 -10.26 -4.73 -1.28
C GLU A 66 -9.54 -5.80 -2.11
N PHE A 67 -8.25 -5.59 -2.40
CA PHE A 67 -7.41 -6.58 -3.07
C PHE A 67 -7.21 -7.81 -2.17
N GLU A 68 -6.93 -7.59 -0.89
CA GLU A 68 -6.74 -8.66 0.08
C GLU A 68 -8.01 -9.49 0.30
N GLU A 69 -9.18 -8.84 0.40
CA GLU A 69 -10.46 -9.55 0.56
C GLU A 69 -10.79 -10.42 -0.65
N LYS A 70 -10.73 -9.84 -1.86
CA LYS A 70 -11.00 -10.61 -3.08
C LYS A 70 -10.01 -11.74 -3.30
N LYS A 71 -8.73 -11.50 -2.95
CA LYS A 71 -7.69 -12.51 -3.00
C LYS A 71 -7.98 -13.65 -2.01
N LYS A 72 -8.38 -13.36 -0.77
CA LYS A 72 -8.78 -14.38 0.23
C LYS A 72 -9.95 -15.23 -0.27
N GLN A 73 -10.98 -14.58 -0.84
CA GLN A 73 -12.12 -15.28 -1.44
C GLN A 73 -11.72 -16.22 -2.57
N LEU A 74 -10.81 -15.79 -3.44
CA LEU A 74 -10.30 -16.61 -4.55
C LEU A 74 -9.44 -17.78 -4.09
N LEU A 75 -8.81 -17.65 -2.93
CA LEU A 75 -7.91 -18.65 -2.35
C LEU A 75 -8.60 -19.57 -1.34
N ASN A 76 -9.88 -19.30 -1.06
CA ASN A 76 -10.73 -20.03 -0.12
C ASN A 76 -10.09 -20.20 1.28
N ILE A 77 -9.60 -19.10 1.84
CA ILE A 77 -8.98 -18.97 3.17
C ILE A 77 -9.61 -17.89 4.03
#